data_AF-A0A7G8EMR7-F1
#
_entry.id   AF-A0A7G8EMR7-F1
#
_cell.length_a   1.000
_cell.length_b   1.000
_cell.length_c   1.000
_cell.angle_alpha   90.00
_cell.angle_beta   90.00
_cell.angle_gamma   90.00
#
_symmetry.space_group_name_H-M   'P 1'
#
loop_
_entity.id
_entity.type
_entity.pdbx_description
1 polymer ?
#
loop_
_entity_poly.entity_id
_entity_poly.type
_entity_poly.pdbx_seq_one_letter_code
_entity_poly.pdbx_strand_id
1 'polypeptide(L)'
;MPDQEHLDDFLEAVEEAGSPAKNPALREALGWEEPLYEEVKAALVAKGIVKRGQGRSDTVFLADAEQVVQQATQAKAPRHGKAAGNGTPKDKSLESWIWDAACSIRGAKDAPKYKDYILPLIFTKRLCDVFDDELNRIAAEVGSRQKAFQLVAADHKLVRFYLPLVPGDPEQPVWSVIRKLSDKIGEGVTTQMRAIARENPLLQGIIDRVDFNATTHGQRDLDDDRLSNLIEAISTKRLGLSDVEADIIGKSYEYLIRKFAEGSGQSAGEFYTPPEVASIMSKVLQPEPGMEIYDPCCQGLLEVCLNSPGRGLPPTVSCAGPALDPWPLSPPPRLLQQAI
;
A
#
# COMPACT_ATOMS: atom_id res chain seq x y z
N MET A 1 1.83 32.50 -24.97
CA MET A 1 1.78 31.59 -23.82
C MET A 1 1.95 32.43 -22.58
N PRO A 2 0.94 32.51 -21.70
CA PRO A 2 1.08 33.20 -20.44
C PRO A 2 2.12 32.49 -19.57
N ASP A 3 2.96 33.28 -18.90
CA ASP A 3 3.81 32.81 -17.81
C ASP A 3 2.98 32.51 -16.55
N GLN A 4 3.65 32.06 -15.49
CA GLN A 4 2.98 31.64 -14.26
C GLN A 4 2.39 32.82 -13.47
N GLU A 5 3.00 34.01 -13.54
CA GLU A 5 2.55 35.24 -12.86
C GLU A 5 1.15 35.64 -13.37
N HIS A 6 0.96 35.68 -14.69
CA HIS A 6 -0.35 35.91 -15.32
C HIS A 6 -1.39 34.80 -15.01
N LEU A 7 -0.99 33.59 -14.58
CA LEU A 7 -1.96 32.57 -14.17
C LEU A 7 -2.41 32.78 -12.73
N ASP A 8 -1.50 33.19 -11.86
CA ASP A 8 -1.75 33.34 -10.43
C ASP A 8 -2.54 34.64 -10.16
N ASP A 9 -2.18 35.76 -10.80
CA ASP A 9 -2.94 37.02 -10.77
C ASP A 9 -4.42 36.83 -11.17
N PHE A 10 -4.68 36.03 -12.21
CA PHE A 10 -6.03 35.75 -12.67
C PHE A 10 -6.84 34.95 -11.64
N LEU A 11 -6.19 34.05 -10.90
CA LEU A 11 -6.86 33.25 -9.88
C LEU A 11 -7.16 34.10 -8.64
N GLU A 12 -6.23 34.94 -8.20
CA GLU A 12 -6.42 35.89 -7.10
C GLU A 12 -7.59 36.85 -7.40
N ALA A 13 -7.64 37.43 -8.60
CA ALA A 13 -8.74 38.30 -9.02
C ALA A 13 -10.11 37.58 -9.04
N VAL A 14 -10.16 36.25 -9.29
CA VAL A 14 -11.40 35.47 -9.21
C VAL A 14 -11.78 35.13 -7.77
N GLU A 15 -10.82 34.93 -6.87
CA GLU A 15 -11.08 34.78 -5.43
C GLU A 15 -11.61 36.08 -4.82
N GLU A 16 -10.98 37.23 -5.12
CA GLU A 16 -11.41 38.55 -4.63
C GLU A 16 -12.79 38.97 -5.17
N ALA A 17 -13.07 38.74 -6.46
CA ALA A 17 -14.37 39.04 -7.05
C ALA A 17 -15.50 38.12 -6.55
N GLY A 18 -15.15 36.98 -5.92
CA GLY A 18 -16.05 35.95 -5.43
C GLY A 18 -16.64 35.08 -6.54
N SER A 19 -16.64 33.76 -6.34
CA SER A 19 -17.17 32.80 -7.32
C SER A 19 -18.71 32.73 -7.28
N PRO A 20 -19.45 32.96 -8.39
CA PRO A 20 -18.96 33.28 -9.74
C PRO A 20 -18.60 34.75 -9.98
N ALA A 21 -17.40 34.95 -10.49
CA ALA A 21 -16.90 36.24 -10.93
C ALA A 21 -17.46 36.59 -12.33
N LYS A 22 -17.67 37.88 -12.61
CA LYS A 22 -18.13 38.36 -13.92
C LYS A 22 -16.93 38.77 -14.77
N ASN A 23 -16.86 38.31 -16.03
CA ASN A 23 -15.75 38.66 -16.94
C ASN A 23 -15.50 40.18 -17.07
N PRO A 24 -16.52 41.06 -17.16
CA PRO A 24 -16.28 42.50 -17.17
C PRO A 24 -15.57 43.02 -15.90
N ALA A 25 -15.90 42.49 -14.72
CA ALA A 25 -15.28 42.92 -13.46
C ALA A 25 -13.84 42.40 -13.33
N LEU A 26 -13.57 41.17 -13.78
CA LEU A 26 -12.21 40.60 -13.84
C LEU A 26 -11.31 41.39 -14.81
N ARG A 27 -11.86 41.82 -15.95
CA ARG A 27 -11.14 42.64 -16.94
C ARG A 27 -10.86 44.05 -16.42
N GLU A 28 -11.79 44.63 -15.68
CA GLU A 28 -11.60 45.92 -15.01
C GLU A 28 -10.56 45.84 -13.88
N ALA A 29 -10.54 44.76 -13.10
CA ALA A 29 -9.58 44.53 -12.02
C ALA A 29 -8.15 44.25 -12.53
N LEU A 30 -8.01 43.37 -13.53
CA LEU A 30 -6.70 42.99 -14.08
C LEU A 30 -6.12 44.03 -15.05
N GLY A 31 -6.98 44.81 -15.72
CA GLY A 31 -6.55 45.86 -16.67
C GLY A 31 -5.82 45.35 -17.93
N TRP A 32 -5.88 44.04 -18.21
CA TRP A 32 -5.15 43.42 -19.32
C TRP A 32 -5.79 43.65 -20.69
N GLU A 33 -4.95 43.64 -21.72
CA GLU A 33 -5.37 43.61 -23.12
C GLU A 33 -6.17 42.34 -23.45
N GLU A 34 -7.22 42.48 -24.26
CA GLU A 34 -8.18 41.40 -24.54
C GLU A 34 -7.57 40.07 -25.03
N PRO A 35 -6.55 40.05 -25.91
CA PRO A 35 -5.94 38.81 -26.35
C PRO A 35 -5.24 38.04 -25.22
N LEU A 36 -4.62 38.76 -24.28
CA LEU A 36 -3.92 38.17 -23.13
C LEU A 36 -4.93 37.59 -22.12
N TYR A 37 -5.99 38.36 -21.82
CA TYR A 37 -7.06 37.92 -20.93
C TYR A 37 -7.72 36.62 -21.42
N GLU A 38 -8.07 36.52 -22.71
CA GLU A 38 -8.66 35.29 -23.26
C GLU A 38 -7.63 34.15 -23.42
N GLU A 39 -6.34 34.43 -23.66
CA GLU A 39 -5.31 33.36 -23.69
C GLU A 39 -5.12 32.73 -22.29
N VAL A 40 -4.98 33.56 -21.23
CA VAL A 40 -4.90 33.11 -19.82
C VAL A 40 -6.14 32.32 -19.42
N LYS A 41 -7.33 32.89 -19.65
CA LYS A 41 -8.62 32.27 -19.35
C LYS A 41 -8.81 30.96 -20.11
N ALA A 42 -8.39 30.87 -21.37
CA ALA A 42 -8.44 29.63 -22.13
C ALA A 42 -7.45 28.58 -21.57
N ALA A 43 -6.25 28.98 -21.16
CA ALA A 43 -5.26 28.09 -20.55
C ALA A 43 -5.74 27.52 -19.20
N LEU A 44 -6.33 28.35 -18.33
CA LEU A 44 -6.89 27.91 -17.04
C LEU A 44 -8.12 27.02 -17.20
N VAL A 45 -8.96 27.28 -18.22
CA VAL A 45 -10.07 26.40 -18.59
C VAL A 45 -9.58 25.07 -19.16
N ALA A 46 -8.52 25.06 -19.97
CA ALA A 46 -7.90 23.84 -20.50
C ALA A 46 -7.22 23.00 -19.40
N LYS A 47 -6.61 23.65 -18.39
CA LYS A 47 -6.11 23.01 -17.16
C LYS A 47 -7.22 22.54 -16.22
N GLY A 48 -8.49 22.90 -16.49
CA GLY A 48 -9.66 22.55 -15.67
C GLY A 48 -9.77 23.31 -14.35
N ILE A 49 -8.85 24.22 -14.04
CA ILE A 49 -8.80 25.03 -12.81
C ILE A 49 -9.96 26.04 -12.80
N VAL A 50 -10.39 26.49 -13.98
CA VAL A 50 -11.42 27.51 -14.16
C VAL A 50 -12.54 26.97 -15.06
N LYS A 51 -13.79 27.33 -14.78
CA LYS A 51 -14.97 26.97 -15.58
C LYS A 51 -15.70 28.20 -16.10
N ARG A 52 -16.22 28.09 -17.32
CA ARG A 52 -17.13 29.08 -17.92
C ARG A 52 -18.57 28.78 -17.47
N GLY A 53 -19.34 29.82 -17.16
CA GLY A 53 -20.76 29.66 -16.84
C GLY A 53 -21.57 29.05 -18.00
N GLN A 54 -22.58 28.24 -17.69
CA GLN A 54 -23.51 27.73 -18.70
C GLN A 54 -24.58 28.77 -19.06
N GLY A 55 -24.62 29.17 -20.34
CA GLY A 55 -25.66 30.04 -20.91
C GLY A 55 -25.11 31.38 -21.39
N ARG A 56 -26.00 32.39 -21.46
CA ARG A 56 -25.67 33.76 -21.90
C ARG A 56 -24.96 34.60 -20.82
N SER A 57 -24.67 34.02 -19.66
CA SER A 57 -24.01 34.69 -18.53
C SER A 57 -22.50 34.68 -18.70
N ASP A 58 -21.91 35.86 -18.87
CA ASP A 58 -20.48 36.05 -19.07
C ASP A 58 -19.69 35.97 -17.74
N THR A 59 -19.70 34.77 -17.13
CA THR A 59 -19.15 34.50 -15.80
C THR A 59 -18.14 33.36 -15.78
N VAL A 60 -17.28 33.41 -14.76
CA VAL A 60 -16.14 32.53 -14.54
C VAL A 60 -16.22 32.01 -13.10
N PHE A 61 -15.91 30.73 -12.93
CA PHE A 61 -15.95 30.02 -11.65
C PHE A 61 -14.60 29.36 -11.45
N LEU A 62 -14.07 29.40 -10.22
CA LEU A 62 -13.04 28.43 -9.83
C LEU A 62 -13.67 27.04 -9.84
N ALA A 63 -12.95 26.06 -10.36
CA ALA A 63 -13.40 24.67 -10.28
C ALA A 63 -13.11 24.13 -8.88
N ASP A 64 -14.14 23.65 -8.17
CA ASP A 64 -13.94 22.87 -6.95
C ASP A 64 -12.90 21.76 -7.21
N ALA A 65 -11.97 21.56 -6.28
CA ALA A 65 -10.90 20.56 -6.45
C ALA A 65 -11.43 19.14 -6.68
N GLU A 66 -12.60 18.79 -6.13
CA GLU A 66 -13.29 17.52 -6.42
C GLU A 66 -13.82 17.43 -7.86
N GLN A 67 -14.16 18.56 -8.49
CA GLN A 67 -14.82 18.56 -9.80
C GLN A 67 -13.86 18.49 -10.99
N VAL A 68 -12.60 18.90 -10.83
CA VAL A 68 -11.55 18.71 -11.86
C VAL A 68 -11.29 17.21 -12.05
N VAL A 69 -11.21 16.48 -10.93
CA VAL A 69 -11.13 15.01 -10.89
C VAL A 69 -12.40 14.37 -11.46
N GLN A 70 -13.59 14.95 -11.22
CA GLN A 70 -14.84 14.46 -11.80
C GLN A 70 -14.95 14.66 -13.32
N GLN A 71 -14.43 15.74 -13.91
CA GLN A 71 -14.45 15.89 -15.38
C GLN A 71 -13.47 14.94 -16.08
N ALA A 72 -12.33 14.62 -15.47
CA ALA A 72 -11.44 13.55 -15.94
C ALA A 72 -12.08 12.14 -15.83
N THR A 73 -13.08 11.95 -14.96
CA THR A 73 -13.74 10.65 -14.72
C THR A 73 -15.18 10.55 -15.25
N GLN A 74 -15.75 11.61 -15.83
CA GLN A 74 -17.12 11.65 -16.38
C GLN A 74 -17.32 10.84 -17.68
N ALA A 75 -16.32 10.09 -18.13
CA ALA A 75 -16.46 9.13 -19.23
C ALA A 75 -17.33 7.89 -18.88
N LYS A 76 -17.73 7.67 -17.61
CA LYS A 76 -18.78 6.73 -17.18
C LYS A 76 -19.26 6.96 -15.73
N ALA A 77 -20.58 7.17 -15.54
CA ALA A 77 -21.29 7.21 -14.25
C ALA A 77 -22.10 5.90 -14.01
N PRO A 78 -22.92 5.70 -12.95
CA PRO A 78 -23.18 6.44 -11.69
C PRO A 78 -22.89 5.59 -10.40
N ARG A 79 -22.59 6.07 -9.18
CA ARG A 79 -23.14 7.06 -8.21
C ARG A 79 -24.23 6.56 -7.22
N HIS A 80 -23.81 6.35 -5.96
CA HIS A 80 -24.40 6.68 -4.62
C HIS A 80 -23.38 6.27 -3.51
N GLY A 81 -23.28 6.83 -2.29
CA GLY A 81 -23.77 8.14 -1.79
C GLY A 81 -23.69 8.31 -0.24
N LYS A 82 -22.85 9.25 0.26
CA LYS A 82 -22.64 9.71 1.69
C LYS A 82 -21.80 8.78 2.60
N ALA A 83 -21.02 9.25 3.60
CA ALA A 83 -20.76 10.60 4.16
C ALA A 83 -19.26 10.83 4.51
N ALA A 84 -18.90 12.04 4.97
CA ALA A 84 -17.52 12.57 5.02
C ALA A 84 -16.79 12.52 6.38
N GLY A 85 -15.46 12.68 6.34
CA GLY A 85 -14.56 12.98 7.47
C GLY A 85 -13.28 13.66 6.99
N ASN A 86 -12.80 14.68 7.72
CA ASN A 86 -11.71 15.59 7.30
C ASN A 86 -10.34 14.93 7.12
N GLY A 87 -9.49 15.51 6.27
CA GLY A 87 -8.08 15.11 6.13
C GLY A 87 -7.19 16.21 5.54
N THR A 88 -6.08 16.47 6.23
CA THR A 88 -4.88 17.25 5.85
C THR A 88 -4.26 16.81 4.51
N PRO A 89 -3.34 17.59 3.89
CA PRO A 89 -2.83 17.30 2.54
C PRO A 89 -2.30 15.87 2.42
N LYS A 90 -2.87 15.11 1.48
CA LYS A 90 -2.63 13.68 1.36
C LYS A 90 -1.27 13.38 0.78
N ASP A 91 -0.35 12.99 1.66
CA ASP A 91 0.59 11.93 1.34
C ASP A 91 -0.16 10.73 0.71
N LYS A 92 0.42 10.11 -0.31
CA LYS A 92 -0.14 8.85 -0.84
C LYS A 92 -0.13 7.82 0.29
N SER A 93 -1.32 7.27 0.61
CA SER A 93 -1.46 6.22 1.62
C SER A 93 -0.55 5.04 1.27
N LEU A 94 -0.10 4.29 2.28
CA LEU A 94 0.91 3.25 2.04
C LEU A 94 0.37 2.17 1.09
N GLU A 95 -0.93 1.87 1.16
CA GLU A 95 -1.61 0.94 0.28
C GLU A 95 -1.61 1.43 -1.17
N SER A 96 -1.76 2.75 -1.39
CA SER A 96 -1.60 3.38 -2.71
C SER A 96 -0.16 3.27 -3.22
N TRP A 97 0.84 3.43 -2.36
CA TRP A 97 2.25 3.24 -2.71
C TRP A 97 2.56 1.79 -3.08
N ILE A 98 2.02 0.83 -2.33
CA ILE A 98 2.14 -0.61 -2.60
C ILE A 98 1.47 -0.98 -3.93
N TRP A 99 0.32 -0.40 -4.23
CA TRP A 99 -0.35 -0.57 -5.51
C TRP A 99 0.39 0.09 -6.68
N ASP A 100 1.00 1.27 -6.48
CA ASP A 100 1.85 1.91 -7.48
C ASP A 100 3.09 1.04 -7.78
N ALA A 101 3.71 0.44 -6.76
CA ALA A 101 4.79 -0.53 -6.90
C ALA A 101 4.35 -1.84 -7.58
N ALA A 102 3.09 -2.28 -7.37
CA ALA A 102 2.51 -3.40 -8.13
C ALA A 102 2.25 -3.03 -9.60
N CYS A 103 1.85 -1.79 -9.87
CA CYS A 103 1.53 -1.32 -11.21
C CYS A 103 2.78 -1.10 -12.07
N SER A 104 3.90 -0.66 -11.49
CA SER A 104 5.14 -0.38 -12.24
C SER A 104 5.71 -1.61 -12.97
N ILE A 105 5.40 -2.81 -12.47
CA ILE A 105 5.86 -4.09 -13.05
C ILE A 105 4.78 -4.85 -13.82
N ARG A 106 3.53 -4.34 -13.84
CA ARG A 106 2.36 -5.05 -14.37
C ARG A 106 2.38 -5.10 -15.90
N GLY A 107 2.93 -6.19 -16.45
CA GLY A 107 2.72 -6.55 -17.85
C GLY A 107 1.24 -6.80 -18.18
N ALA A 108 0.83 -6.51 -19.42
CA ALA A 108 -0.56 -6.48 -19.85
C ALA A 108 -1.33 -7.82 -19.77
N LYS A 109 -0.69 -8.94 -19.43
CA LYS A 109 -1.29 -10.30 -19.41
C LYS A 109 -1.34 -10.99 -18.04
N ASP A 110 -0.56 -10.54 -17.05
CA ASP A 110 -0.25 -11.38 -15.87
C ASP A 110 -0.70 -10.80 -14.51
N ALA A 111 -1.60 -9.81 -14.53
CA ALA A 111 -2.07 -9.09 -13.34
C ALA A 111 -2.36 -9.96 -12.09
N PRO A 112 -3.05 -11.12 -12.19
CA PRO A 112 -3.37 -11.93 -11.01
C PRO A 112 -2.16 -12.65 -10.39
N LYS A 113 -1.07 -12.88 -11.14
CA LYS A 113 0.13 -13.58 -10.66
C LYS A 113 1.06 -12.66 -9.85
N TYR A 114 1.12 -11.36 -10.16
CA TYR A 114 2.05 -10.44 -9.50
C TYR A 114 1.80 -10.28 -8.00
N LYS A 115 0.57 -10.50 -7.52
CA LYS A 115 0.23 -10.48 -6.09
C LYS A 115 1.11 -11.46 -5.29
N ASP A 116 1.42 -12.62 -5.88
CA ASP A 116 2.17 -13.71 -5.25
C ASP A 116 3.63 -13.31 -5.02
N TYR A 117 4.19 -12.45 -5.89
CA TYR A 117 5.57 -11.97 -5.80
C TYR A 117 5.72 -10.71 -4.92
N ILE A 118 4.77 -9.78 -4.98
CA ILE A 118 4.87 -8.51 -4.23
C ILE A 118 4.67 -8.68 -2.72
N LEU A 119 3.74 -9.55 -2.31
CA LEU A 119 3.39 -9.72 -0.90
C LEU A 119 4.56 -10.27 -0.06
N PRO A 120 5.25 -11.36 -0.47
CA PRO A 120 6.42 -11.85 0.26
C PRO A 120 7.57 -10.84 0.30
N LEU A 121 7.76 -10.03 -0.77
CA LEU A 121 8.80 -9.00 -0.79
C LEU A 121 8.52 -7.83 0.16
N ILE A 122 7.29 -7.31 0.20
CA ILE A 122 6.90 -6.26 1.16
C ILE A 122 7.03 -6.78 2.60
N PHE A 123 6.60 -8.02 2.85
CA PHE A 123 6.75 -8.62 4.16
C PHE A 123 8.24 -8.81 4.54
N THR A 124 9.07 -9.27 3.61
CA THR A 124 10.53 -9.40 3.82
C THR A 124 11.18 -8.03 4.06
N LYS A 125 10.73 -6.97 3.38
CA LYS A 125 11.15 -5.58 3.63
C LYS A 125 10.81 -5.14 5.07
N ARG A 126 9.58 -5.38 5.52
CA ARG A 126 9.11 -5.13 6.90
C ARG A 126 9.96 -5.89 7.92
N LEU A 127 10.25 -7.17 7.69
CA LEU A 127 11.16 -7.94 8.56
C LEU A 127 12.54 -7.30 8.62
N CYS A 128 13.14 -6.94 7.48
CA CYS A 128 14.47 -6.31 7.44
C CYS A 128 14.50 -4.97 8.19
N ASP A 129 13.50 -4.11 8.01
CA ASP A 129 13.46 -2.80 8.66
C ASP A 129 13.25 -2.89 10.17
N VAL A 130 12.44 -3.84 10.65
CA VAL A 130 12.21 -4.10 12.09
C VAL A 130 13.41 -4.78 12.73
N PHE A 131 14.09 -5.68 12.01
CA PHE A 131 15.36 -6.26 12.47
C PHE A 131 16.45 -5.18 12.57
N ASP A 132 16.46 -4.21 11.65
CA ASP A 132 17.31 -3.02 11.75
C ASP A 132 16.97 -2.15 12.98
N ASP A 133 15.69 -2.00 13.37
CA ASP A 133 15.32 -1.31 14.62
C ASP A 133 15.92 -2.01 15.85
N GLU A 134 15.81 -3.33 15.94
CA GLU A 134 16.37 -4.13 17.05
C GLU A 134 17.91 -4.11 17.05
N LEU A 135 18.55 -4.23 15.89
CA LEU A 135 20.01 -4.11 15.75
C LEU A 135 20.49 -2.73 16.20
N ASN A 136 19.80 -1.65 15.83
CA ASN A 136 20.14 -0.29 16.23
C ASN A 136 19.95 -0.08 17.75
N ARG A 137 18.90 -0.66 18.35
CA ARG A 137 18.70 -0.67 19.81
C ARG A 137 19.89 -1.33 20.52
N ILE A 138 20.27 -2.53 20.10
CA ILE A 138 21.41 -3.27 20.67
C ILE A 138 22.72 -2.52 20.42
N ALA A 139 22.90 -1.95 19.23
CA ALA A 139 24.09 -1.17 18.86
C ALA A 139 24.30 0.06 19.77
N ALA A 140 23.23 0.72 20.22
CA ALA A 140 23.28 1.80 21.19
C ALA A 140 23.83 1.35 22.56
N GLU A 141 23.58 0.10 22.96
CA GLU A 141 24.09 -0.47 24.21
C GLU A 141 25.56 -0.95 24.08
N VAL A 142 25.94 -1.54 22.94
CA VAL A 142 27.26 -2.19 22.75
C VAL A 142 28.29 -1.36 21.96
N GLY A 143 27.85 -0.23 21.42
CA GLY A 143 28.67 0.80 20.78
C GLY A 143 28.97 0.61 19.30
N SER A 144 28.47 -0.43 18.63
CA SER A 144 28.48 -0.53 17.16
C SER A 144 27.51 -1.59 16.62
N ARG A 145 27.04 -1.38 15.38
CA ARG A 145 26.13 -2.31 14.71
C ARG A 145 26.80 -3.65 14.36
N GLN A 146 28.10 -3.62 14.04
CA GLN A 146 28.89 -4.84 13.85
C GLN A 146 28.92 -5.75 15.09
N LYS A 147 29.00 -5.18 16.31
CA LYS A 147 28.89 -5.97 17.54
C LYS A 147 27.46 -6.46 17.77
N ALA A 148 26.45 -5.65 17.45
CA ALA A 148 25.05 -6.07 17.53
C ALA A 148 24.80 -7.31 16.65
N PHE A 149 25.24 -7.31 15.39
CA PHE A 149 25.18 -8.50 14.53
C PHE A 149 25.87 -9.73 15.14
N GLN A 150 27.08 -9.57 15.71
CA GLN A 150 27.81 -10.68 16.34
C GLN A 150 27.08 -11.26 17.55
N LEU A 151 26.46 -10.42 18.38
CA LEU A 151 25.71 -10.86 19.56
C LEU A 151 24.39 -11.53 19.15
N VAL A 152 23.66 -10.93 18.20
CA VAL A 152 22.39 -11.48 17.70
C VAL A 152 22.58 -12.81 16.97
N ALA A 153 23.71 -13.00 16.27
CA ALA A 153 24.07 -14.30 15.68
C ALA A 153 24.58 -15.34 16.70
N ALA A 154 24.96 -14.91 17.92
CA ALA A 154 25.36 -15.81 19.00
C ALA A 154 24.18 -16.20 19.91
N ASP A 155 23.22 -15.27 20.12
CA ASP A 155 21.95 -15.54 20.81
C ASP A 155 20.78 -14.86 20.08
N HIS A 156 20.05 -15.66 19.31
CA HIS A 156 18.89 -15.21 18.53
C HIS A 156 17.75 -14.68 19.43
N LYS A 157 17.77 -14.93 20.75
CA LYS A 157 16.73 -14.45 21.70
C LYS A 157 16.83 -12.95 22.01
N LEU A 158 17.92 -12.29 21.59
CA LEU A 158 18.09 -10.84 21.75
C LEU A 158 17.17 -10.03 20.84
N VAL A 159 16.55 -10.68 19.85
CA VAL A 159 15.66 -10.12 18.83
C VAL A 159 14.34 -10.90 18.78
N ARG A 160 13.31 -10.30 18.18
CA ARG A 160 11.97 -10.91 18.06
C ARG A 160 11.94 -12.07 17.05
N PHE A 161 12.77 -11.96 16.01
CA PHE A 161 13.03 -12.95 14.96
C PHE A 161 14.45 -12.73 14.41
N TYR A 162 15.10 -13.78 13.92
CA TYR A 162 16.49 -13.71 13.43
C TYR A 162 16.56 -13.71 11.91
N LEU A 163 17.24 -12.71 11.31
CA LEU A 163 17.50 -12.70 9.88
C LEU A 163 18.97 -13.08 9.61
N PRO A 164 19.26 -14.19 8.88
CA PRO A 164 20.62 -14.57 8.50
C PRO A 164 21.14 -13.73 7.32
N LEU A 165 20.91 -12.41 7.37
CA LEU A 165 21.23 -11.44 6.33
C LEU A 165 22.22 -10.42 6.89
N VAL A 166 23.48 -10.53 6.49
CA VAL A 166 24.54 -9.60 6.90
C VAL A 166 24.99 -8.79 5.68
N PRO A 167 24.77 -7.47 5.66
CA PRO A 167 25.29 -6.61 4.59
C PRO A 167 26.81 -6.54 4.64
N GLY A 168 27.47 -6.38 3.49
CA GLY A 168 28.93 -6.28 3.40
C GLY A 168 29.54 -5.08 4.13
N ASP A 169 28.70 -4.10 4.48
CA ASP A 169 29.00 -2.98 5.36
C ASP A 169 27.89 -2.97 6.45
N PRO A 170 28.24 -3.19 7.73
CA PRO A 170 27.27 -3.36 8.82
C PRO A 170 26.38 -2.14 9.09
N GLU A 171 26.76 -0.95 8.65
CA GLU A 171 25.97 0.28 8.83
C GLU A 171 24.86 0.42 7.76
N GLN A 172 24.87 -0.42 6.72
CA GLN A 172 23.83 -0.45 5.69
C GLN A 172 22.58 -1.19 6.19
N PRO A 173 21.38 -0.83 5.70
CA PRO A 173 20.16 -1.56 6.03
C PRO A 173 20.25 -3.04 5.66
N VAL A 174 19.69 -3.95 6.46
CA VAL A 174 19.73 -5.39 6.17
C VAL A 174 19.06 -5.74 4.84
N TRP A 175 18.04 -4.97 4.44
CA TRP A 175 17.41 -5.07 3.12
C TRP A 175 18.38 -4.87 1.94
N SER A 176 19.52 -4.20 2.14
CA SER A 176 20.54 -4.00 1.10
C SER A 176 21.13 -5.31 0.56
N VAL A 177 21.10 -6.40 1.33
CA VAL A 177 21.50 -7.74 0.87
C VAL A 177 20.62 -8.20 -0.30
N ILE A 178 19.32 -7.92 -0.25
CA ILE A 178 18.37 -8.24 -1.33
C ILE A 178 18.42 -7.16 -2.42
N ARG A 179 18.43 -5.88 -2.04
CA ARG A 179 18.44 -4.75 -2.99
C ARG A 179 19.64 -4.75 -3.93
N LYS A 180 20.81 -5.21 -3.49
CA LYS A 180 22.06 -5.20 -4.27
C LYS A 180 22.26 -6.45 -5.14
N LEU A 181 21.29 -7.36 -5.23
CA LEU A 181 21.34 -8.48 -6.15
C LEU A 181 21.28 -7.97 -7.59
N SER A 182 22.32 -8.26 -8.39
CA SER A 182 22.47 -7.77 -9.77
C SER A 182 22.66 -8.87 -10.82
N ASP A 183 22.89 -10.11 -10.41
CA ASP A 183 22.92 -11.30 -11.27
C ASP A 183 22.03 -12.38 -10.64
N LYS A 184 21.33 -13.15 -11.49
CA LYS A 184 20.35 -14.19 -11.11
C LYS A 184 19.42 -13.77 -9.97
N ILE A 185 18.77 -12.61 -10.11
CA ILE A 185 18.05 -11.95 -9.01
C ILE A 185 16.97 -12.87 -8.44
N GLY A 186 16.25 -13.60 -9.29
CA GLY A 186 15.26 -14.60 -8.86
C GLY A 186 15.83 -15.74 -8.00
N GLU A 187 17.02 -16.25 -8.32
CA GLU A 187 17.71 -17.28 -7.52
C GLU A 187 18.19 -16.71 -6.18
N GLY A 188 18.77 -15.50 -6.21
CA GLY A 188 19.25 -14.79 -5.03
C GLY A 188 18.13 -14.50 -4.02
N VAL A 189 17.03 -13.87 -4.47
CA VAL A 189 15.84 -13.56 -3.64
C VAL A 189 15.29 -14.84 -3.01
N THR A 190 15.06 -15.88 -3.81
CA THR A 190 14.52 -17.17 -3.34
C THR A 190 15.44 -17.80 -2.28
N THR A 191 16.75 -17.72 -2.48
CA THR A 191 17.76 -18.24 -1.54
C THR A 191 17.71 -17.50 -0.20
N GLN A 192 17.62 -16.17 -0.21
CA GLN A 192 17.52 -15.37 1.02
C GLN A 192 16.21 -15.65 1.77
N MET A 193 15.07 -15.70 1.07
CA MET A 193 13.77 -15.93 1.70
C MET A 193 13.67 -17.35 2.31
N ARG A 194 14.21 -18.37 1.62
CA ARG A 194 14.39 -19.72 2.19
C ARG A 194 15.40 -19.76 3.35
N ALA A 195 16.34 -18.84 3.45
CA ALA A 195 17.24 -18.74 4.60
C ALA A 195 16.51 -18.16 5.82
N ILE A 196 15.76 -17.08 5.65
CA ILE A 196 14.92 -16.50 6.71
C ILE A 196 13.90 -17.53 7.22
N ALA A 197 13.25 -18.28 6.33
CA ALA A 197 12.23 -19.26 6.71
C ALA A 197 12.79 -20.39 7.58
N ARG A 198 14.02 -20.88 7.27
CA ARG A 198 14.71 -21.92 8.05
C ARG A 198 15.04 -21.49 9.47
N GLU A 199 15.42 -20.23 9.67
CA GLU A 199 15.75 -19.68 10.99
C GLU A 199 14.50 -19.35 11.83
N ASN A 200 13.33 -19.19 11.18
CA ASN A 200 12.10 -18.75 11.82
C ASN A 200 10.95 -19.71 11.47
N PRO A 201 10.72 -20.78 12.24
CA PRO A 201 9.71 -21.80 11.92
C PRO A 201 8.29 -21.27 11.72
N LEU A 202 7.94 -20.14 12.36
CA LEU A 202 6.66 -19.45 12.17
C LEU A 202 6.50 -18.79 10.80
N LEU A 203 7.59 -18.59 10.04
CA LEU A 203 7.62 -17.98 8.69
C LEU A 203 7.69 -19.02 7.56
N GLN A 204 7.82 -20.31 7.91
CA GLN A 204 7.97 -21.41 6.96
C GLN A 204 6.67 -21.64 6.16
N GLY A 205 6.76 -21.70 4.83
CA GLY A 205 5.60 -21.81 3.93
C GLY A 205 4.82 -20.51 3.74
N ILE A 206 5.29 -19.41 4.35
CA ILE A 206 4.70 -18.07 4.24
C ILE A 206 5.55 -17.23 3.29
N ILE A 207 6.83 -17.03 3.65
CA ILE A 207 7.73 -16.15 2.90
C ILE A 207 8.44 -16.86 1.75
N ASP A 208 8.62 -18.17 1.85
CA ASP A 208 9.36 -19.00 0.90
C ASP A 208 8.44 -19.87 0.01
N ARG A 209 7.13 -19.58 0.04
CA ARG A 209 6.10 -20.23 -0.80
C ARG A 209 6.32 -20.01 -2.30
N VAL A 210 6.93 -18.90 -2.68
CA VAL A 210 7.15 -18.49 -4.07
C VAL A 210 8.62 -18.63 -4.44
N ASP A 211 8.87 -19.32 -5.56
CA ASP A 211 10.19 -19.39 -6.18
C ASP A 211 10.30 -18.27 -7.22
N PHE A 212 11.10 -17.25 -6.93
CA PHE A 212 11.32 -16.11 -7.82
C PHE A 212 12.16 -16.49 -9.05
N ASN A 213 12.76 -17.68 -9.08
CA ASN A 213 13.44 -18.24 -10.24
C ASN A 213 12.55 -19.22 -11.05
N ALA A 214 11.26 -19.34 -10.72
CA ALA A 214 10.33 -20.21 -11.41
C ALA A 214 10.28 -19.96 -12.93
N THR A 215 10.12 -21.05 -13.70
CA THR A 215 9.96 -20.99 -15.15
C THR A 215 8.76 -21.83 -15.62
N THR A 216 7.96 -21.23 -16.49
CA THR A 216 6.82 -21.86 -17.17
C THR A 216 7.14 -21.94 -18.66
N HIS A 217 7.10 -23.15 -19.25
CA HIS A 217 7.48 -23.41 -20.65
C HIS A 217 8.89 -22.87 -21.04
N GLY A 218 9.84 -22.86 -20.10
CA GLY A 218 11.21 -22.40 -20.33
C GLY A 218 11.39 -20.87 -20.32
N GLN A 219 10.34 -20.10 -19.99
CA GLN A 219 10.43 -18.66 -19.75
C GLN A 219 10.29 -18.39 -18.25
N ARG A 220 11.00 -17.38 -17.73
CA ARG A 220 10.88 -16.94 -16.33
C ARG A 220 9.48 -16.35 -16.10
N ASP A 221 8.82 -16.80 -15.03
CA ASP A 221 7.48 -16.31 -14.65
C ASP A 221 7.51 -14.83 -14.25
N LEU A 222 8.60 -14.42 -13.62
CA LEU A 222 9.00 -13.04 -13.39
C LEU A 222 10.46 -12.91 -13.80
N ASP A 223 10.77 -12.08 -14.81
CA ASP A 223 12.15 -11.81 -15.21
C ASP A 223 12.89 -10.90 -14.23
N ASP A 224 14.22 -10.92 -14.30
CA ASP A 224 15.09 -10.20 -13.36
C ASP A 224 14.95 -8.67 -13.49
N ASP A 225 14.61 -8.13 -14.68
CA ASP A 225 14.36 -6.68 -14.86
C ASP A 225 13.09 -6.24 -14.12
N ARG A 226 11.97 -6.96 -14.29
CA ARG A 226 10.73 -6.70 -13.54
C ARG A 226 10.91 -6.91 -12.04
N LEU A 227 11.66 -7.93 -11.62
CA LEU A 227 11.96 -8.17 -10.21
C LEU A 227 12.84 -7.06 -9.61
N SER A 228 13.88 -6.61 -10.32
CA SER A 228 14.74 -5.49 -9.92
C SER A 228 13.93 -4.20 -9.74
N ASN A 229 13.08 -3.86 -10.72
CA ASN A 229 12.19 -2.71 -10.63
C ASN A 229 11.21 -2.78 -9.45
N LEU A 230 10.71 -3.99 -9.12
CA LEU A 230 9.86 -4.19 -7.93
C LEU A 230 10.64 -3.96 -6.63
N ILE A 231 11.85 -4.51 -6.54
CA ILE A 231 12.73 -4.37 -5.37
C ILE A 231 13.08 -2.89 -5.15
N GLU A 232 13.40 -2.15 -6.21
CA GLU A 232 13.65 -0.71 -6.12
C GLU A 232 12.39 0.07 -5.71
N ALA A 233 11.22 -0.23 -6.27
CA ALA A 233 9.95 0.41 -5.88
C ALA A 233 9.65 0.19 -4.38
N ILE A 234 9.77 -1.05 -3.88
CA ILE A 234 9.61 -1.41 -2.46
C ILE A 234 10.69 -0.75 -1.58
N SER A 235 11.90 -0.51 -2.11
CA SER A 235 13.00 0.13 -1.39
C SER A 235 12.78 1.62 -1.11
N THR A 236 11.81 2.27 -1.76
CA THR A 236 11.57 3.73 -1.61
C THR A 236 10.99 4.16 -0.26
N LYS A 237 10.41 3.24 0.53
CA LYS A 237 9.89 3.52 1.88
C LYS A 237 10.51 2.60 2.93
N ARG A 238 10.59 3.10 4.16
CA ARG A 238 10.91 2.30 5.34
C ARG A 238 9.61 1.82 5.99
N LEU A 239 9.64 0.60 6.48
CA LEU A 239 8.57 -0.14 7.12
C LEU A 239 9.07 -0.66 8.48
N GLY A 240 9.75 0.16 9.30
CA GLY A 240 10.16 -0.17 10.66
C GLY A 240 9.07 0.11 11.70
N LEU A 241 9.31 -0.25 12.97
CA LEU A 241 8.31 -0.23 14.05
C LEU A 241 7.67 1.15 14.25
N SER A 242 8.45 2.21 14.05
CA SER A 242 8.01 3.61 14.18
C SER A 242 7.48 4.22 12.86
N ASP A 243 7.68 3.55 11.73
CA ASP A 243 7.32 4.08 10.40
C ASP A 243 5.89 3.73 9.98
N VAL A 244 5.38 2.58 10.43
CA VAL A 244 4.10 2.00 9.99
C VAL A 244 3.42 1.18 11.09
N GLU A 245 2.08 1.20 11.10
CA GLU A 245 1.23 0.47 12.05
C GLU A 245 1.46 -1.06 11.99
N ALA A 246 1.21 -1.77 13.09
CA ALA A 246 1.46 -3.21 13.18
C ALA A 246 0.56 -4.07 12.28
N ASP A 247 -0.62 -3.57 11.88
CA ASP A 247 -1.57 -4.23 10.98
C ASP A 247 -1.37 -3.86 9.50
N ILE A 248 -0.35 -3.07 9.18
CA ILE A 248 -0.16 -2.51 7.84
C ILE A 248 -0.02 -3.58 6.75
N ILE A 249 0.58 -4.74 7.06
CA ILE A 249 0.71 -5.85 6.10
C ILE A 249 -0.66 -6.45 5.80
N GLY A 250 -1.53 -6.60 6.81
CA GLY A 250 -2.91 -7.06 6.64
C GLY A 250 -3.74 -6.07 5.82
N LYS A 251 -3.71 -4.78 6.18
CA LYS A 251 -4.35 -3.69 5.43
C LYS A 251 -3.89 -3.63 3.96
N SER A 252 -2.59 -3.81 3.73
CA SER A 252 -2.00 -3.80 2.38
C SER A 252 -2.40 -5.03 1.57
N TYR A 253 -2.46 -6.21 2.21
CA TYR A 253 -2.92 -7.46 1.61
C TYR A 253 -4.40 -7.36 1.17
N GLU A 254 -5.27 -6.89 2.07
CA GLU A 254 -6.67 -6.58 1.78
C GLU A 254 -6.79 -5.62 0.59
N TYR A 255 -6.10 -4.48 0.65
CA TYR A 255 -6.19 -3.45 -0.38
C TYR A 255 -5.75 -3.98 -1.75
N LEU A 256 -4.65 -4.75 -1.80
CA LEU A 256 -4.21 -5.42 -3.03
C LEU A 256 -5.25 -6.40 -3.55
N ILE A 257 -5.78 -7.31 -2.73
CA ILE A 257 -6.85 -8.24 -3.15
C ILE A 257 -8.05 -7.47 -3.71
N ARG A 258 -8.51 -6.45 -3.00
CA ARG A 258 -9.65 -5.63 -3.41
C ARG A 258 -9.39 -4.96 -4.75
N LYS A 259 -8.20 -4.38 -4.95
CA LYS A 259 -7.80 -3.74 -6.23
C LYS A 259 -7.64 -4.73 -7.38
N PHE A 260 -7.19 -5.97 -7.11
CA PHE A 260 -7.15 -7.02 -8.12
C PHE A 260 -8.56 -7.53 -8.48
N ALA A 261 -9.46 -7.69 -7.51
CA ALA A 261 -10.85 -8.09 -7.75
C ALA A 261 -11.67 -7.01 -8.49
N GLU A 262 -11.51 -5.74 -8.10
CA GLU A 262 -12.08 -4.57 -8.82
C GLU A 262 -11.70 -4.58 -10.32
N GLY A 263 -10.55 -5.18 -10.68
CA GLY A 263 -10.05 -5.26 -12.06
C GLY A 263 -10.27 -6.59 -12.79
N SER A 264 -10.72 -7.67 -12.12
CA SER A 264 -10.89 -9.00 -12.73
C SER A 264 -12.33 -9.36 -13.06
N GLY A 265 -13.31 -8.64 -12.50
CA GLY A 265 -14.73 -8.92 -12.67
C GLY A 265 -15.25 -10.10 -11.83
N GLN A 266 -14.42 -10.68 -10.97
CA GLN A 266 -14.84 -11.67 -9.96
C GLN A 266 -15.34 -10.97 -8.69
N SER A 267 -16.24 -11.62 -7.95
CA SER A 267 -16.77 -11.11 -6.69
C SER A 267 -15.73 -11.17 -5.57
N ALA A 268 -15.25 -10.01 -5.10
CA ALA A 268 -14.26 -9.91 -4.01
C ALA A 268 -14.64 -10.67 -2.72
N GLY A 269 -15.95 -10.86 -2.47
CA GLY A 269 -16.47 -11.57 -1.30
C GLY A 269 -16.15 -13.07 -1.22
N GLU A 270 -15.66 -13.69 -2.29
CA GLU A 270 -15.16 -15.08 -2.27
C GLU A 270 -13.76 -15.18 -1.67
N PHE A 271 -13.00 -14.07 -1.65
CA PHE A 271 -11.59 -14.01 -1.25
C PHE A 271 -11.34 -13.18 0.02
N TYR A 272 -12.31 -12.38 0.44
CA TYR A 272 -12.15 -11.41 1.53
C TYR A 272 -13.49 -11.04 2.19
N THR A 273 -13.49 -10.96 3.52
CA THR A 273 -14.64 -10.50 4.33
C THR A 273 -14.41 -9.04 4.78
N PRO A 274 -15.21 -8.05 4.32
CA PRO A 274 -15.03 -6.64 4.70
C PRO A 274 -15.00 -6.38 6.22
N PRO A 275 -14.24 -5.37 6.70
CA PRO A 275 -14.07 -5.16 8.15
C PRO A 275 -15.39 -4.85 8.85
N GLU A 276 -16.31 -4.16 8.16
CA GLU A 276 -17.65 -3.86 8.66
C GLU A 276 -18.49 -5.13 8.82
N VAL A 277 -18.39 -6.07 7.86
CA VAL A 277 -19.10 -7.35 7.89
C VAL A 277 -18.54 -8.22 9.02
N ALA A 278 -17.22 -8.37 9.12
CA ALA A 278 -16.57 -9.12 10.19
C ALA A 278 -16.84 -8.49 11.58
N SER A 279 -16.91 -7.15 11.68
CA SER A 279 -17.31 -6.44 12.90
C SER A 279 -18.76 -6.71 13.30
N ILE A 280 -19.69 -6.70 12.34
CA ILE A 280 -21.09 -7.07 12.60
C ILE A 280 -21.18 -8.52 13.05
N MET A 281 -20.52 -9.46 12.35
CA MET A 281 -20.53 -10.88 12.72
C MET A 281 -19.95 -11.12 14.11
N SER A 282 -18.82 -10.48 14.47
CA SER A 282 -18.25 -10.54 15.82
C SER A 282 -19.20 -9.99 16.90
N LYS A 283 -19.93 -8.89 16.62
CA LYS A 283 -20.92 -8.30 17.54
C LYS A 283 -22.22 -9.10 17.67
N VAL A 284 -22.54 -9.92 16.67
CA VAL A 284 -23.67 -10.87 16.71
C VAL A 284 -23.27 -12.13 17.46
N LEU A 285 -22.05 -12.64 17.24
CA LEU A 285 -21.54 -13.87 17.87
C LEU A 285 -21.20 -13.69 19.36
N GLN A 286 -20.69 -12.52 19.75
CA GLN A 286 -20.30 -12.18 21.14
C GLN A 286 -19.48 -13.27 21.84
N PRO A 287 -18.35 -13.73 21.24
CA PRO A 287 -17.58 -14.83 21.79
C PRO A 287 -16.96 -14.48 23.15
N GLU A 288 -17.14 -15.35 24.13
CA GLU A 288 -16.60 -15.18 25.48
C GLU A 288 -15.20 -15.81 25.63
N PRO A 289 -14.39 -15.35 26.61
CA PRO A 289 -13.15 -16.00 27.01
C PRO A 289 -13.27 -17.52 27.19
N GLY A 290 -12.42 -18.28 26.51
CA GLY A 290 -12.42 -19.75 26.55
C GLY A 290 -13.40 -20.45 25.61
N MET A 291 -14.24 -19.72 24.86
CA MET A 291 -14.99 -20.32 23.75
C MET A 291 -14.05 -20.70 22.59
N GLU A 292 -14.43 -21.71 21.81
CA GLU A 292 -13.80 -22.05 20.54
C GLU A 292 -14.61 -21.42 19.39
N ILE A 293 -13.93 -20.69 18.52
CA ILE A 293 -14.50 -20.15 17.28
C ILE A 293 -14.00 -21.02 16.12
N TYR A 294 -14.90 -21.38 15.22
CA TYR A 294 -14.59 -22.18 14.04
C TYR A 294 -15.04 -21.44 12.78
N ASP A 295 -14.10 -21.21 11.86
CA ASP A 295 -14.38 -20.72 10.50
C ASP A 295 -14.02 -21.84 9.50
N PRO A 296 -15.00 -22.40 8.75
CA PRO A 296 -14.73 -23.45 7.78
C PRO A 296 -14.04 -22.95 6.50
N CYS A 297 -13.97 -21.63 6.28
CA CYS A 297 -13.50 -21.01 5.04
C CYS A 297 -12.62 -19.77 5.33
N CYS A 298 -11.69 -19.87 6.28
CA CYS A 298 -10.84 -18.82 6.91
C CYS A 298 -10.30 -17.68 6.02
N GLN A 299 -11.18 -16.80 5.51
CA GLN A 299 -10.87 -15.69 4.59
C GLN A 299 -11.32 -14.32 5.15
N GLY A 300 -11.36 -14.19 6.48
CA GLY A 300 -11.46 -12.87 7.14
C GLY A 300 -12.27 -12.81 8.45
N LEU A 301 -13.05 -13.84 8.79
CA LEU A 301 -13.90 -13.79 10.00
C LEU A 301 -13.08 -13.77 11.31
N LEU A 302 -11.94 -14.46 11.29
CA LEU A 302 -11.07 -14.71 12.45
C LEU A 302 -10.62 -13.45 13.18
N GLU A 303 -10.19 -12.43 12.43
CA GLU A 303 -9.38 -11.34 12.95
C GLU A 303 -10.18 -10.39 13.84
N VAL A 304 -11.47 -10.19 13.52
CA VAL A 304 -12.32 -9.24 14.27
C VAL A 304 -12.92 -9.87 15.53
N CYS A 305 -13.21 -11.18 15.52
CA CYS A 305 -13.69 -11.88 16.70
C CYS A 305 -12.64 -11.91 17.83
N LEU A 306 -11.35 -11.92 17.47
CA LEU A 306 -10.21 -11.96 18.39
C LEU A 306 -9.87 -10.62 19.06
N ASN A 307 -10.38 -9.51 18.52
CA ASN A 307 -10.15 -8.15 19.04
C ASN A 307 -11.36 -7.58 19.81
N SER A 308 -12.36 -8.42 20.12
CA SER A 308 -13.49 -8.01 20.96
C SER A 308 -13.05 -7.77 22.43
N PRO A 309 -13.42 -6.64 23.05
CA PRO A 309 -12.89 -6.23 24.36
C PRO A 309 -13.55 -6.97 25.54
N GLY A 310 -13.19 -8.24 25.73
CA GLY A 310 -13.51 -9.03 26.93
C GLY A 310 -12.36 -9.04 27.94
N ARG A 311 -12.64 -8.97 29.24
CA ARG A 311 -11.63 -9.17 30.29
C ARG A 311 -11.43 -10.67 30.55
N GLY A 312 -10.50 -11.30 29.82
CA GLY A 312 -10.12 -12.70 30.00
C GLY A 312 -9.06 -13.12 28.98
N LEU A 313 -8.68 -14.41 28.96
CA LEU A 313 -7.95 -14.94 27.80
C LEU A 313 -8.85 -14.85 26.55
N PRO A 314 -8.31 -14.49 25.38
CA PRO A 314 -9.10 -14.46 24.15
C PRO A 314 -9.66 -15.86 23.82
N PRO A 315 -10.80 -15.95 23.11
CA PRO A 315 -11.30 -17.23 22.61
C PRO A 315 -10.24 -17.94 21.77
N THR A 316 -10.24 -19.27 21.84
CA THR A 316 -9.37 -20.11 21.00
C THR A 316 -10.01 -20.20 19.62
N VAL A 317 -9.23 -20.18 18.54
CA VAL A 317 -9.80 -20.17 17.19
C VAL A 317 -9.15 -21.22 16.33
N SER A 318 -10.00 -22.04 15.71
CA SER A 318 -9.62 -23.14 14.84
C SER A 318 -10.10 -22.89 13.41
N CYS A 319 -9.28 -23.30 12.45
CA CYS A 319 -9.53 -23.22 11.02
C CYS A 319 -9.45 -24.62 10.44
N ALA A 320 -10.51 -25.10 9.78
CA ALA A 320 -10.42 -26.30 8.95
C ALA A 320 -11.37 -26.23 7.76
N GLY A 321 -10.82 -26.41 6.57
CA GLY A 321 -11.60 -26.54 5.35
C GLY A 321 -10.70 -26.90 4.17
N PRO A 322 -11.13 -27.76 3.24
CA PRO A 322 -10.48 -27.88 1.95
C PRO A 322 -10.73 -26.57 1.20
N ALA A 323 -9.67 -25.79 1.04
CA ALA A 323 -9.71 -24.59 0.24
C ALA A 323 -10.15 -24.93 -1.20
N LEU A 324 -11.28 -24.37 -1.65
CA LEU A 324 -11.84 -24.65 -2.98
C LEU A 324 -10.95 -24.09 -4.12
N ASP A 325 -10.07 -23.15 -3.78
CA ASP A 325 -8.91 -22.74 -4.57
C ASP A 325 -7.63 -22.89 -3.72
N PRO A 326 -6.43 -23.09 -4.30
CA PRO A 326 -5.17 -23.24 -3.55
C PRO A 326 -4.66 -21.97 -2.83
N TRP A 327 -5.48 -20.91 -2.73
CA TRP A 327 -5.12 -19.55 -2.32
C TRP A 327 -5.26 -19.19 -0.82
N PRO A 328 -6.31 -19.58 -0.07
CA PRO A 328 -6.61 -19.01 1.25
C PRO A 328 -5.80 -19.60 2.40
N LEU A 329 -4.75 -20.37 2.09
CA LEU A 329 -3.74 -20.82 3.07
C LEU A 329 -2.52 -19.87 3.12
N SER A 330 -2.73 -18.60 2.79
CA SER A 330 -1.92 -17.55 3.41
C SER A 330 -2.23 -17.55 4.92
N PRO A 331 -1.22 -17.44 5.79
CA PRO A 331 -1.44 -17.31 7.23
C PRO A 331 -2.40 -16.13 7.50
N PRO A 332 -3.33 -16.23 8.46
CA PRO A 332 -4.09 -15.05 8.88
C PRO A 332 -3.10 -13.94 9.30
N PRO A 333 -3.43 -12.66 9.08
CA PRO A 333 -2.54 -11.53 9.43
C PRO A 333 -2.01 -11.58 10.86
N ARG A 334 -2.73 -12.25 11.77
CA ARG A 334 -2.30 -12.52 13.15
C ARG A 334 -1.08 -13.43 13.29
N LEU A 335 -0.85 -14.42 12.41
CA LEU A 335 0.39 -15.22 12.42
C LEU A 335 1.58 -14.38 11.94
N LEU A 336 1.36 -13.51 10.95
CA LEU A 336 2.34 -12.54 10.46
C LEU A 336 2.67 -11.48 11.53
N GLN A 337 1.67 -11.03 12.30
CA GLN A 337 1.84 -10.13 13.46
C GLN A 337 2.42 -10.82 14.70
N GLN A 338 2.16 -12.11 14.93
CA GLN A 338 2.79 -12.87 16.01
C GLN A 338 4.27 -13.12 15.72
N ALA A 339 4.66 -13.14 14.45
CA ALA A 339 6.05 -13.22 14.02
C ALA A 339 6.79 -11.87 13.99
N ILE A 340 6.09 -10.72 13.93
CA ILE A 340 6.69 -9.37 13.94
C ILE A 340 6.76 -8.79 15.34
#